data_AF-A0AAW5QRM4-F1
#
_entry.id   AF-A0AAW5QRM4-F1
#
_cell.length_a   1.000
_cell.length_b   1.000
_cell.length_c   1.000
_cell.angle_alpha   90.00
_cell.angle_beta   90.00
_cell.angle_gamma   90.00
#
_symmetry.space_group_name_H-M   'P 1'
#
loop_
_entity.id
_entity.type
_entity.pdbx_description
1 polymer ?
#
loop_
_entity_poly.entity_id
_entity_poly.type
_entity_poly.pdbx_seq_one_letter_code
_entity_poly.pdbx_strand_id
1 'polypeptide(L)'
;MKTLLATLALSTALSTGLAAGAQASDVFDASPALRFCAAGMIGGFGNGLDERACAKYFDLPSNYHFACARGVVRGFKTAVDRAACVSFFEGQVAAARTAYVKPAGR
;
A
#
# COMPACT_ATOMS: atom_id res chain seq x y z
N MET A 1 42.99 -26.76 -44.94
CA MET A 1 43.03 -27.95 -44.06
C MET A 1 43.87 -27.59 -42.84
N LYS A 2 43.36 -27.85 -41.61
CA LYS A 2 44.11 -28.04 -40.33
C LYS A 2 45.17 -26.97 -40.03
N THR A 3 45.10 -26.16 -38.99
CA THR A 3 44.88 -26.45 -37.57
C THR A 3 45.18 -25.14 -36.87
N LEU A 4 44.41 -24.75 -35.85
CA LEU A 4 44.91 -24.17 -34.60
C LEU A 4 43.69 -23.89 -33.70
N LEU A 5 43.18 -24.98 -33.12
CA LEU A 5 42.51 -24.95 -31.84
C LEU A 5 43.59 -24.72 -30.77
N ALA A 6 43.58 -23.57 -30.13
CA ALA A 6 44.36 -23.32 -28.93
C ALA A 6 43.50 -22.53 -27.92
N THR A 7 42.82 -23.28 -27.07
CA THR A 7 42.67 -23.03 -25.63
C THR A 7 42.66 -21.57 -25.15
N LEU A 8 41.46 -21.06 -24.87
CA LEU A 8 41.24 -20.24 -23.68
C LEU A 8 40.13 -20.88 -22.86
N ALA A 9 40.56 -21.72 -21.93
CA ALA A 9 39.79 -22.07 -20.75
C ALA A 9 39.87 -20.93 -19.73
N LEU A 10 38.91 -20.96 -18.79
CA LEU A 10 38.83 -20.16 -17.56
C LEU A 10 38.31 -18.72 -17.71
N SER A 11 36.99 -18.61 -17.73
CA SER A 11 36.30 -17.69 -16.81
C SER A 11 34.89 -18.21 -16.53
N THR A 12 34.83 -19.27 -15.73
CA THR A 12 33.69 -19.56 -14.86
C THR A 12 33.60 -18.44 -13.82
N ALA A 13 33.13 -17.26 -14.24
CA ALA A 13 32.59 -16.30 -13.32
C ALA A 13 31.17 -16.78 -13.01
N LEU A 14 31.04 -17.43 -11.85
CA LEU A 14 29.80 -17.67 -11.14
C LEU A 14 29.04 -16.34 -11.06
N SER A 15 28.14 -16.08 -12.01
CA SER A 15 27.11 -15.05 -11.89
C SER A 15 26.00 -15.50 -10.95
N THR A 16 26.35 -16.16 -9.85
CA THR A 16 25.48 -16.31 -8.67
C THR A 16 25.63 -15.07 -7.80
N GLY A 17 25.50 -13.90 -8.42
CA GLY A 17 25.41 -12.61 -7.77
C GLY A 17 23.93 -12.29 -7.60
N LEU A 18 23.38 -12.73 -6.46
CA LEU A 18 22.19 -12.18 -5.83
C LEU A 18 21.04 -11.88 -6.80
N ALA A 19 20.13 -12.85 -6.96
CA ALA A 19 18.72 -12.49 -6.91
C ALA A 19 18.48 -11.88 -5.52
N ALA A 20 18.84 -10.60 -5.38
CA ALA A 20 18.32 -9.75 -4.33
C ALA A 20 16.82 -9.72 -4.60
N GLY A 21 16.09 -10.68 -4.02
CA GLY A 21 14.64 -10.59 -3.95
C GLY A 21 14.36 -9.18 -3.46
N ALA A 22 13.69 -8.38 -4.30
CA ALA A 22 13.35 -7.02 -3.96
C ALA A 22 12.68 -7.09 -2.58
N GLN A 23 13.42 -6.67 -1.55
CA GLN A 23 12.89 -6.55 -0.21
C GLN A 23 11.74 -5.58 -0.37
N ALA A 24 10.51 -6.05 -0.17
CA ALA A 24 9.33 -5.22 -0.26
C ALA A 24 9.58 -3.96 0.58
N SER A 25 9.78 -2.82 -0.09
CA SER A 25 10.22 -1.58 0.56
C SER A 25 9.09 -0.89 1.32
N ASP A 26 7.89 -1.46 1.21
CA ASP A 26 6.60 -0.90 1.53
C ASP A 26 5.67 -2.05 1.94
N VAL A 27 4.79 -1.79 2.93
CA VAL A 27 3.76 -2.72 3.40
C VAL A 27 2.84 -3.19 2.25
N PHE A 28 2.64 -2.36 1.22
CA PHE A 28 1.87 -2.67 0.03
C PHE A 28 2.62 -3.59 -0.94
N ASP A 29 3.95 -3.52 -1.00
CA ASP A 29 4.76 -4.42 -1.82
C ASP A 29 4.83 -5.82 -1.21
N ALA A 30 4.73 -5.92 0.12
CA ALA A 30 4.71 -7.18 0.85
C ALA A 30 3.36 -7.92 0.70
N SER A 31 2.29 -7.22 0.32
CA SER A 31 0.96 -7.80 0.11
C SER A 31 0.26 -7.18 -1.10
N PRO A 32 0.35 -7.82 -2.28
CA PRO A 32 -0.35 -7.38 -3.48
C PRO A 32 -1.87 -7.23 -3.29
N ALA A 33 -2.47 -8.05 -2.42
CA ALA A 33 -3.89 -7.95 -2.07
C ALA A 33 -4.18 -6.71 -1.22
N LEU A 34 -3.31 -6.35 -0.27
CA LEU A 34 -3.43 -5.09 0.48
C LEU A 34 -3.32 -3.88 -0.46
N ARG A 35 -2.38 -3.93 -1.41
CA ARG A 35 -2.21 -2.89 -2.42
C ARG A 35 -3.46 -2.72 -3.29
N PHE A 36 -4.05 -3.82 -3.75
CA PHE A 36 -5.31 -3.80 -4.49
C PHE A 36 -6.44 -3.19 -3.66
N CYS A 37 -6.58 -3.63 -2.41
CA CYS A 37 -7.61 -3.14 -1.51
C CYS A 37 -7.45 -1.64 -1.23
N ALA A 38 -6.24 -1.16 -0.93
CA ALA A 38 -5.98 0.26 -0.73
C ALA A 38 -6.29 1.09 -1.98
N ALA A 39 -5.86 0.61 -3.17
CA ALA A 39 -6.14 1.26 -4.44
C ALA A 39 -7.65 1.32 -4.72
N GLY A 40 -8.40 0.25 -4.43
CA GLY A 40 -9.85 0.20 -4.58
C GLY A 40 -10.59 1.10 -3.61
N MET A 41 -10.13 1.23 -2.36
CA MET A 41 -10.72 2.18 -1.41
C MET A 41 -10.49 3.63 -1.88
N ILE A 42 -9.28 3.94 -2.39
CA ILE A 42 -8.95 5.26 -2.97
C ILE A 42 -9.72 5.53 -4.26
N GLY A 43 -9.76 4.58 -5.19
CA GLY A 43 -10.41 4.76 -6.50
C GLY A 43 -11.94 4.69 -6.43
N GLY A 44 -12.45 3.91 -5.47
CA GLY A 44 -13.81 3.38 -5.42
C GLY A 44 -13.87 2.01 -6.11
N PHE A 45 -14.39 1.00 -5.41
CA PHE A 45 -14.56 -0.35 -5.95
C PHE A 45 -15.67 -0.47 -7.00
N GLY A 46 -16.56 0.53 -7.10
CA GLY A 46 -17.77 0.46 -7.93
C GLY A 46 -18.83 -0.52 -7.42
N ASN A 47 -18.47 -1.43 -6.50
CA ASN A 47 -19.37 -2.31 -5.76
C ASN A 47 -19.01 -2.31 -4.26
N GLY A 48 -19.99 -2.57 -3.39
CA GLY A 48 -19.79 -2.55 -1.93
C GLY A 48 -19.35 -3.88 -1.31
N LEU A 49 -19.14 -4.94 -2.10
CA LEU A 49 -18.74 -6.26 -1.58
C LEU A 49 -17.23 -6.33 -1.38
N ASP A 50 -16.47 -5.92 -2.38
CA ASP A 50 -15.00 -5.88 -2.31
C ASP A 50 -14.53 -4.92 -1.23
N GLU A 51 -15.24 -3.81 -1.08
CA GLU A 51 -15.01 -2.79 -0.06
C GLU A 51 -15.13 -3.35 1.37
N ARG A 52 -16.20 -4.11 1.66
CA ARG A 52 -16.39 -4.77 2.97
C ARG A 52 -15.37 -5.87 3.22
N ALA A 53 -15.03 -6.64 2.18
CA ALA A 53 -14.03 -7.68 2.27
C ALA A 53 -12.65 -7.08 2.60
N CYS A 54 -12.23 -6.06 1.87
CA CYS A 54 -10.97 -5.35 2.10
C CYS A 54 -10.88 -4.72 3.48
N ALA A 55 -11.96 -4.08 3.97
CA ALA A 55 -12.02 -3.54 5.32
C ALA A 55 -11.86 -4.64 6.39
N LYS A 56 -12.48 -5.81 6.19
CA LYS A 56 -12.41 -6.93 7.14
C LYS A 56 -11.06 -7.64 7.15
N TYR A 57 -10.44 -7.86 5.99
CA TYR A 57 -9.22 -8.66 5.89
C TYR A 57 -7.95 -7.89 6.26
N PHE A 58 -7.95 -6.56 6.10
CA PHE A 58 -6.75 -5.74 6.25
C PHE A 58 -6.88 -4.61 7.27
N ASP A 59 -7.98 -4.59 8.05
CA ASP A 59 -8.29 -3.50 9.01
C ASP A 59 -8.13 -2.10 8.39
N LEU A 60 -8.55 -1.97 7.12
CA LEU A 60 -8.41 -0.70 6.40
C LEU A 60 -9.31 0.37 7.02
N PRO A 61 -8.89 1.65 6.96
CA PRO A 61 -9.73 2.76 7.38
C PRO A 61 -11.11 2.70 6.70
N SER A 62 -12.14 3.19 7.37
CA SER A 62 -13.50 3.17 6.79
C SER A 62 -13.54 3.90 5.44
N ASN A 63 -14.48 3.52 4.56
CA ASN A 63 -14.68 4.15 3.24
C ASN A 63 -14.78 5.66 3.30
N TYR A 64 -15.30 6.16 4.42
CA TYR A 64 -15.36 7.57 4.72
C TYR A 64 -13.99 8.26 4.67
N HIS A 65 -12.95 7.64 5.23
CA HIS A 65 -11.57 8.16 5.18
C HIS A 65 -11.10 8.29 3.74
N PHE A 66 -11.33 7.27 2.91
CA PHE A 66 -10.89 7.28 1.53
C PHE A 66 -11.73 8.21 0.63
N ALA A 67 -13.03 8.36 0.91
CA ALA A 67 -13.88 9.34 0.25
C ALA A 67 -13.45 10.78 0.56
N CYS A 68 -13.13 11.06 1.82
CA CYS A 68 -12.59 12.34 2.27
C CYS A 68 -11.21 12.61 1.63
N ALA A 69 -10.29 11.64 1.64
CA ALA A 69 -8.99 11.77 0.98
C ALA A 69 -9.11 12.05 -0.53
N ARG A 70 -10.03 11.36 -1.23
CA ARG A 70 -10.36 11.68 -2.63
C ARG A 70 -10.87 13.11 -2.78
N GLY A 71 -11.79 13.55 -1.91
CA GLY A 71 -12.36 14.90 -1.95
C GLY A 71 -11.30 15.98 -1.76
N VAL A 72 -10.31 15.75 -0.91
CA VAL A 72 -9.17 16.67 -0.72
C VAL A 72 -8.33 16.81 -1.98
N VAL A 73 -8.02 15.69 -2.66
CA VAL A 73 -7.14 15.69 -3.85
C VAL A 73 -7.87 16.11 -5.13
N ARG A 74 -9.10 15.64 -5.31
CA ARG A 74 -9.86 15.75 -6.58
C ARG A 74 -11.04 16.73 -6.50
N GLY A 75 -11.31 17.30 -5.34
CA GLY A 75 -12.47 18.14 -5.08
C GLY A 75 -13.66 17.37 -4.51
N PHE A 76 -14.42 18.04 -3.66
CA PHE A 76 -15.66 17.51 -3.08
C PHE A 76 -16.85 17.75 -4.02
N LYS A 77 -17.80 16.81 -4.03
CA LYS A 77 -19.04 16.96 -4.81
C LYS A 77 -19.93 18.08 -4.27
N THR A 78 -19.98 18.23 -2.95
CA THR A 78 -20.78 19.25 -2.28
C THR A 78 -20.00 19.94 -1.15
N ALA A 79 -20.45 21.13 -0.76
CA ALA A 79 -19.90 21.82 0.42
C ALA A 79 -20.18 21.05 1.72
N VAL A 80 -21.28 20.30 1.77
CA VAL A 80 -21.65 19.44 2.91
C VAL A 80 -20.66 18.30 3.06
N ASP A 81 -20.27 17.63 1.97
CA ASP A 81 -19.27 16.55 2.01
C ASP A 81 -17.93 17.06 2.53
N ARG A 82 -17.53 18.27 2.11
CA ARG A 82 -16.31 18.93 2.62
C ARG A 82 -16.42 19.20 4.12
N ALA A 83 -17.52 19.80 4.56
CA ALA A 83 -17.72 20.14 5.97
C ALA A 83 -17.72 18.89 6.85
N ALA A 84 -18.42 17.82 6.43
CA ALA A 84 -18.43 16.56 7.15
C ALA A 84 -17.01 15.97 7.27
N CYS A 85 -16.26 15.93 6.16
CA CYS A 85 -14.89 15.40 6.10
C CYS A 85 -13.98 16.12 7.09
N VAL A 86 -14.04 17.46 7.14
CA VAL A 86 -13.29 18.26 8.14
C VAL A 86 -13.70 17.89 9.57
N SER A 87 -15.00 17.96 9.89
CA SER A 87 -15.48 17.70 11.25
C SER A 87 -15.12 16.30 11.77
N PHE A 88 -15.20 15.29 10.91
CA PHE A 88 -14.83 13.93 11.26
C PHE A 88 -13.34 13.81 11.59
N PHE A 89 -12.47 14.33 10.71
CA PHE A 89 -11.01 14.21 10.91
C PHE A 89 -10.50 15.06 12.07
N GLU A 90 -11.08 16.24 12.32
CA GLU A 90 -10.76 17.04 13.52
C GLU A 90 -11.09 16.26 14.80
N GLY A 91 -12.24 15.57 14.84
CA GLY A 91 -12.60 14.67 15.94
C GLY A 91 -11.61 13.52 16.12
N GLN A 92 -11.18 12.90 15.01
CA GLN A 92 -10.18 11.83 15.04
C GLN A 92 -8.80 12.33 15.52
N VAL A 93 -8.38 13.53 15.12
CA VAL A 93 -7.13 14.15 15.61
C VAL A 93 -7.22 14.41 17.12
N ALA A 94 -8.34 14.93 17.60
CA ALA A 94 -8.56 15.14 19.03
C ALA A 94 -8.49 13.81 19.81
N ALA A 95 -9.19 12.78 19.32
CA ALA A 95 -9.17 11.45 19.92
C ALA A 95 -7.76 10.82 19.93
N ALA A 96 -7.03 10.93 18.83
CA ALA A 96 -5.67 10.42 18.70
C ALA A 96 -4.70 11.09 19.69
N ARG A 97 -4.82 12.40 19.91
CA ARG A 97 -4.00 13.13 20.90
C ARG A 97 -4.20 12.62 22.34
N THR A 98 -5.38 12.09 22.64
CA THR A 98 -5.72 11.54 23.97
C THR A 98 -5.62 10.02 24.04
N ALA A 99 -5.32 9.34 22.92
CA ALA A 99 -5.27 7.89 22.87
C ALA A 99 -4.06 7.36 23.63
N TYR A 100 -4.28 6.34 24.46
CA TYR A 100 -3.21 5.65 25.15
C TYR A 100 -2.43 4.75 24.19
N VAL A 101 -1.11 4.93 24.15
CA VAL A 101 -0.21 4.03 23.41
C VAL A 101 0.06 2.80 24.27
N LYS A 102 -0.41 1.63 23.83
CA LYS A 102 -0.09 0.37 24.50
C LYS A 102 1.42 0.10 24.33
N PRO A 103 2.19 -0.13 25.41
CA PRO A 103 3.60 -0.49 25.29
C PRO A 103 3.70 -1.76 24.43
N ALA A 104 4.61 -1.77 23.46
CA ALA A 104 4.96 -3.00 22.76
C ALA A 104 5.46 -3.99 23.82
N GLY A 105 4.67 -5.02 24.11
CA GLY A 105 4.96 -6.00 25.14
C GLY A 105 6.31 -6.67 24.86
N ARG A 106 7.13 -6.74 25.91
CA ARG A 106 8.24 -7.70 26.03
C ARG A 106 7.67 -9.06 26.40
#